data_AF-A0A0G1LT42-F1
#
_entry.id   AF-A0A0G1LT42-F1
#
_cell.length_a   1.000
_cell.length_b   1.000
_cell.length_c   1.000
_cell.angle_alpha   90.00
_cell.angle_beta   90.00
_cell.angle_gamma   90.00
#
_symmetry.space_group_name_H-M   'P 1'
#
loop_
_entity.id
_entity.type
_entity.pdbx_description
1 polymer ?
#
loop_
_entity_poly.entity_id
_entity_poly.type
_entity_poly.pdbx_seq_one_letter_code
_entity_poly.pdbx_strand_id
1 'polypeptide(L)'
;MLKIFTKKNIMISLIILFLGAVLYISFGFLPVLKVEGTLVGYAEFQKVNGAIGAFDKISRKSVSPPEEIKKMALESIIESRLLDELILEANPELAKKAEEILQRTLRGNKNLSLDEASKNLYGISAADFQKLVLLPQAKKDALTDYYESNPERLADLWSALLKTAKVKIYYPGFYWENGEIKIK
;
A
#
# COMPACT_ATOMS: atom_id res chain seq x y z
N MET A 1 32.34 20.87 -33.97
CA MET A 1 32.73 19.88 -32.95
C MET A 1 32.55 20.53 -31.57
N LEU A 2 31.44 20.22 -30.88
CA LEU A 2 30.98 20.96 -29.71
C LEU A 2 31.90 20.68 -28.50
N LYS A 3 32.66 21.68 -28.02
CA LYS A 3 33.46 21.60 -26.78
C LYS A 3 32.52 21.62 -25.55
N ILE A 4 31.74 20.56 -25.36
CA ILE A 4 30.80 20.43 -24.24
C ILE A 4 31.54 20.13 -22.93
N PHE A 5 32.70 19.48 -23.00
CA PHE A 5 33.48 19.04 -21.84
C PHE A 5 34.50 20.09 -21.37
N THR A 6 34.02 21.19 -20.80
CA THR A 6 34.84 22.03 -19.90
C THR A 6 34.52 21.65 -18.45
N LYS A 7 35.50 21.72 -17.53
CA LYS A 7 35.29 21.40 -16.09
C LYS A 7 34.07 22.12 -15.50
N LYS A 8 33.82 23.35 -15.97
CA LYS A 8 32.65 24.17 -15.60
C LYS A 8 31.32 23.54 -16.04
N ASN A 9 31.23 23.03 -17.27
CA ASN A 9 30.02 22.38 -17.77
C ASN A 9 29.74 21.04 -17.07
N ILE A 10 30.79 20.26 -16.77
CA ILE A 10 30.66 19.01 -15.99
C ILE A 10 30.14 19.31 -14.58
N MET A 11 30.69 20.34 -13.93
CA MET A 11 30.25 20.76 -12.59
C MET A 11 28.80 21.25 -12.60
N ILE A 12 28.39 22.02 -13.62
CA ILE A 12 27.00 22.46 -13.78
C ILE A 12 26.08 21.25 -14.00
N SER A 13 26.45 20.29 -14.84
CA SER A 13 25.66 19.06 -15.04
C SER A 13 25.52 18.24 -13.75
N LEU A 14 26.58 18.13 -12.94
CA LEU A 14 26.51 17.44 -11.64
C LEU A 14 25.61 18.17 -10.65
N ILE A 15 25.66 19.51 -10.61
CA ILE A 15 24.78 20.31 -9.76
C ILE A 15 23.31 20.15 -10.19
N ILE A 16 23.03 20.17 -11.50
CA ILE A 16 21.67 19.95 -12.02
C ILE A 16 21.19 18.53 -11.70
N LEU A 17 22.06 17.52 -11.84
CA LEU A 17 21.72 16.13 -11.53
C LEU A 17 21.48 15.93 -10.02
N PHE A 18 22.29 16.59 -9.18
CA PHE A 18 22.10 16.59 -7.73
C PHE A 18 20.80 17.29 -7.32
N LEU A 19 20.53 18.50 -7.84
CA LEU A 19 19.26 19.21 -7.59
C LEU A 19 18.06 18.42 -8.10
N GLY A 20 18.19 17.79 -9.27
CA GLY A 20 17.16 16.89 -9.81
C GLY A 20 16.90 15.69 -8.90
N ALA A 21 17.96 15.06 -8.38
CA ALA A 21 17.85 13.97 -7.42
C ALA A 21 17.22 14.42 -6.10
N VAL A 22 17.62 15.57 -5.56
CA VAL A 22 17.03 16.15 -4.35
C VAL A 22 15.54 16.42 -4.55
N LEU A 23 15.14 17.08 -5.65
CA LEU A 23 13.74 17.32 -5.97
C LEU A 23 12.96 16.00 -6.10
N TYR A 24 13.50 15.02 -6.84
CA TYR A 24 12.89 13.70 -6.99
C TYR A 24 12.65 13.00 -5.64
N ILE A 25 13.61 13.07 -4.73
CA ILE A 25 13.48 12.52 -3.37
C ILE A 25 12.46 13.32 -2.55
N SER A 26 12.47 14.65 -2.63
CA SER A 26 11.56 15.53 -1.88
C SER A 26 10.08 15.33 -2.24
N PHE A 27 9.78 14.94 -3.47
CA PHE A 27 8.42 14.58 -3.88
C PHE A 27 7.99 13.15 -3.48
N GLY A 28 8.83 12.41 -2.75
CA GLY A 28 8.47 11.09 -2.23
C GLY A 28 8.50 9.95 -3.26
N PHE A 29 9.17 10.15 -4.40
CA PHE A 29 9.32 9.15 -5.47
C PHE A 29 10.39 8.08 -5.18
N LEU A 30 10.92 8.02 -3.95
CA LEU A 30 11.81 6.95 -3.54
C LEU A 30 11.01 5.63 -3.52
N PRO A 31 11.37 4.63 -4.34
CA PRO A 31 10.64 3.38 -4.39
C PRO A 31 10.85 2.62 -3.07
N VAL A 32 9.76 2.19 -2.45
CA VAL A 32 9.75 1.36 -1.23
C VAL A 32 9.59 -0.10 -1.59
N LEU A 33 8.67 -0.41 -2.49
CA LEU A 33 8.44 -1.76 -2.98
C LEU A 33 7.86 -1.75 -4.39
N LYS A 34 7.89 -2.90 -5.04
CA LYS A 34 7.26 -3.18 -6.33
C LYS A 34 6.45 -4.47 -6.21
N VAL A 35 5.18 -4.44 -6.60
CA VAL A 35 4.28 -5.61 -6.65
C VAL A 35 3.72 -5.72 -8.06
N GLU A 36 3.89 -6.86 -8.71
CA GLU A 36 3.37 -7.12 -10.07
C GLU A 36 3.60 -5.99 -11.07
N GLY A 37 4.80 -5.39 -11.05
CA GLY A 37 5.12 -4.29 -11.97
C GLY A 37 4.82 -2.89 -11.42
N THR A 38 3.91 -2.76 -10.45
CA THR A 38 3.49 -1.50 -9.86
C THR A 38 4.43 -1.04 -8.74
N LEU A 39 4.97 0.17 -8.86
CA LEU A 39 5.84 0.77 -7.85
C LEU A 39 5.03 1.47 -6.77
N VAL A 40 5.44 1.28 -5.52
CA VAL A 40 4.93 2.02 -4.36
C VAL A 40 6.04 2.91 -3.81
N GLY A 41 5.74 4.21 -3.74
CA GLY A 41 6.67 5.22 -3.27
C GLY A 41 6.65 5.40 -1.74
N TYR A 42 7.64 6.14 -1.25
CA TYR A 42 7.80 6.41 0.18
C TYR A 42 6.63 7.17 0.79
N ALA A 43 5.99 8.09 0.05
CA ALA A 43 4.84 8.84 0.55
C ALA A 43 3.64 7.93 0.89
N GLU A 44 3.33 6.96 0.03
CA GLU A 44 2.26 5.98 0.28
C GLU A 44 2.61 5.07 1.46
N PHE A 45 3.86 4.57 1.50
CA PHE A 45 4.35 3.81 2.63
C PHE A 45 4.22 4.55 3.96
N GLN A 46 4.62 5.83 4.01
CA GLN A 46 4.51 6.64 5.22
C GLN A 46 3.07 6.83 5.68
N LYS A 47 2.12 6.98 4.74
CA LYS A 47 0.69 7.05 5.07
C LYS A 47 0.19 5.76 5.73
N VAL A 48 0.49 4.61 5.13
CA VAL A 48 0.05 3.31 5.68
C VAL A 48 0.75 3.00 7.01
N ASN A 49 2.07 3.22 7.08
CA ASN A 49 2.86 3.04 8.31
C ASN A 49 2.38 3.95 9.45
N GLY A 50 2.08 5.22 9.14
CA GLY A 50 1.50 6.16 10.09
C GLY A 50 0.12 5.73 10.57
N ALA A 51 -0.74 5.26 9.65
CA ALA A 51 -2.09 4.80 9.97
C ALA A 51 -2.11 3.59 10.88
N ILE A 52 -1.30 2.57 10.56
CA ILE A 52 -1.16 1.37 11.41
C ILE A 52 -0.55 1.76 12.76
N GLY A 53 0.47 2.61 12.78
CA GLY A 53 1.07 3.06 14.04
C GLY A 53 0.13 3.90 14.91
N ALA A 54 -0.76 4.70 14.33
CA ALA A 54 -1.78 5.44 15.06
C ALA A 54 -2.82 4.50 15.66
N PHE A 55 -3.31 3.56 14.86
CA PHE A 55 -4.30 2.57 15.30
C PHE A 55 -3.71 1.63 16.37
N ASP A 56 -2.47 1.19 16.23
CA ASP A 56 -1.78 0.32 17.18
C ASP A 56 -1.69 0.95 18.58
N LYS A 57 -1.33 2.23 18.65
CA LYS A 57 -1.26 3.00 19.90
C LYS A 57 -2.59 3.11 20.64
N ILE A 58 -3.70 3.10 19.91
CA ILE A 58 -5.04 3.25 20.48
C ILE A 58 -5.65 1.88 20.83
N SER A 59 -5.39 0.88 19.99
CA SER A 59 -6.06 -0.43 20.07
C SER A 59 -5.35 -1.43 20.99
N ARG A 60 -4.04 -1.31 21.20
CA ARG A 60 -3.26 -2.27 21.99
C ARG A 60 -2.90 -1.74 23.37
N LYS A 61 -2.81 -2.65 24.35
CA LYS A 61 -2.29 -2.35 25.70
C LYS A 61 -0.78 -2.07 25.70
N SER A 62 -0.06 -2.59 24.71
CA SER A 62 1.37 -2.40 24.49
C SER A 62 1.63 -2.06 23.04
N VAL A 63 2.34 -0.97 22.79
CA VAL A 63 2.70 -0.51 21.43
C VAL A 63 3.66 -1.50 20.80
N SER A 64 3.36 -1.93 19.57
CA SER A 64 4.23 -2.83 18.81
C SER A 64 5.56 -2.15 18.47
N PRO A 65 6.67 -2.91 18.41
CA PRO A 65 7.97 -2.37 18.01
C PRO A 65 7.90 -1.68 16.64
N PRO A 66 8.70 -0.62 16.40
CA PRO A 66 8.66 0.11 15.13
C PRO A 66 8.91 -0.76 13.89
N GLU A 67 9.68 -1.84 14.01
CA GLU A 67 9.93 -2.78 12.91
C GLU A 67 8.69 -3.62 12.56
N GLU A 68 7.88 -4.00 13.57
CA GLU A 68 6.64 -4.73 13.36
C GLU A 68 5.60 -3.85 12.65
N ILE A 69 5.50 -2.57 13.03
CA ILE A 69 4.63 -1.59 12.35
C ILE A 69 5.03 -1.42 10.88
N LYS A 70 6.34 -1.30 10.60
CA LYS A 70 6.85 -1.21 9.22
C LYS A 70 6.54 -2.48 8.43
N LYS A 71 6.72 -3.65 9.05
CA LYS A 71 6.36 -4.94 8.43
C LYS A 71 4.88 -4.98 8.06
N MET A 72 3.99 -4.70 9.01
CA MET A 72 2.54 -4.66 8.79
C MET A 72 2.15 -3.66 7.69
N ALA A 73 2.84 -2.52 7.61
CA ALA A 73 2.58 -1.53 6.56
C ALA A 73 2.97 -2.04 5.17
N LEU A 74 4.14 -2.67 5.04
CA LEU A 74 4.55 -3.30 3.79
C LEU A 74 3.60 -4.44 3.40
N GLU A 75 3.18 -5.27 4.37
CA GLU A 75 2.21 -6.37 4.16
C GLU A 75 0.86 -5.84 3.69
N SER A 76 0.32 -4.81 4.35
CA SER A 76 -0.95 -4.19 3.98
C SER A 76 -0.92 -3.62 2.56
N ILE A 77 0.19 -3.00 2.16
CA ILE A 77 0.37 -2.49 0.79
C ILE A 77 0.42 -3.65 -0.20
N ILE A 78 1.20 -4.71 0.07
CA ILE A 78 1.30 -5.88 -0.81
C ILE A 78 -0.07 -6.53 -0.95
N GLU A 79 -0.75 -6.81 0.16
CA GLU A 79 -2.08 -7.39 0.20
C GLU A 79 -3.07 -6.57 -0.64
N SER A 80 -3.10 -5.24 -0.46
CA SER A 80 -3.99 -4.39 -1.25
C SER A 80 -3.74 -4.50 -2.75
N ARG A 81 -2.48 -4.68 -3.18
CA ARG A 81 -2.13 -4.86 -4.60
C ARG A 81 -2.51 -6.25 -5.11
N LEU A 82 -2.28 -7.28 -4.31
CA LEU A 82 -2.66 -8.65 -4.68
C LEU A 82 -4.18 -8.83 -4.74
N LEU A 83 -4.95 -8.11 -3.93
CA LEU A 83 -6.41 -8.06 -4.07
C LEU A 83 -6.85 -7.47 -5.41
N ASP A 84 -6.13 -6.48 -5.94
CA ASP A 84 -6.40 -5.94 -7.28
C ASP A 84 -6.20 -7.02 -8.36
N GLU A 85 -5.08 -7.73 -8.30
CA GLU A 85 -4.76 -8.83 -9.23
C GLU A 85 -5.80 -9.97 -9.14
N LEU A 86 -6.17 -10.38 -7.93
CA LEU A 86 -7.13 -11.45 -7.73
C LEU A 86 -8.53 -11.06 -8.24
N ILE A 87 -8.95 -9.80 -8.07
CA ILE A 87 -10.21 -9.31 -8.64
C ILE A 87 -10.15 -9.32 -10.17
N LEU A 88 -9.04 -8.87 -10.76
CA LEU A 88 -8.86 -8.86 -12.21
C LEU A 88 -8.92 -10.27 -12.81
N GLU A 89 -8.32 -11.25 -12.13
CA GLU A 89 -8.33 -12.66 -12.54
C GLU A 89 -9.69 -13.33 -12.33
N ALA A 90 -10.36 -13.06 -11.20
CA ALA A 90 -11.64 -13.68 -10.86
C ALA A 90 -12.80 -13.09 -11.67
N ASN A 91 -13.04 -11.79 -11.52
CA ASN A 91 -14.08 -11.04 -12.24
C ASN A 91 -13.87 -9.53 -12.02
N PRO A 92 -13.47 -8.77 -13.06
CA PRO A 92 -13.22 -7.32 -12.95
C PRO A 92 -14.40 -6.50 -12.41
N GLU A 93 -15.64 -6.95 -12.59
CA GLU A 93 -16.84 -6.27 -12.05
C GLU A 93 -16.89 -6.27 -10.51
N LEU A 94 -16.11 -7.14 -9.84
CA LEU A 94 -15.99 -7.13 -8.38
C LEU A 94 -15.32 -5.85 -7.85
N ALA A 95 -14.50 -5.17 -8.67
CA ALA A 95 -13.95 -3.87 -8.29
C ALA A 95 -15.09 -2.84 -8.08
N LYS A 96 -16.04 -2.81 -9.01
CA LYS A 96 -17.23 -1.96 -8.90
C LYS A 96 -18.12 -2.40 -7.75
N LYS A 97 -18.32 -3.71 -7.55
CA LYS A 97 -19.08 -4.24 -6.41
C LYS A 97 -18.46 -3.79 -5.07
N ALA A 98 -17.14 -3.83 -4.93
CA ALA A 98 -16.43 -3.35 -3.75
C ALA A 98 -16.67 -1.85 -3.50
N GLU A 99 -16.60 -1.02 -4.55
CA GLU A 99 -16.96 0.40 -4.43
C GLU A 99 -18.42 0.60 -4.01
N GLU A 100 -19.35 -0.19 -4.56
CA GLU A 100 -20.77 -0.12 -4.19
C GLU A 100 -21.03 -0.56 -2.73
N ILE A 101 -20.31 -1.57 -2.23
CA ILE A 101 -20.34 -1.98 -0.82
C ILE A 101 -19.86 -0.81 0.05
N LEU A 102 -18.72 -0.22 -0.30
CA LEU A 102 -18.17 0.93 0.41
C LEU A 102 -19.17 2.08 0.48
N GLN A 103 -19.73 2.50 -0.67
CA GLN A 103 -20.67 3.61 -0.74
C GLN A 103 -21.96 3.34 0.04
N ARG A 104 -22.46 2.10 0.04
CA ARG A 104 -23.63 1.70 0.86
C ARG A 104 -23.33 1.82 2.35
N THR A 105 -22.18 1.32 2.81
CA THR A 105 -21.77 1.40 4.22
C THR A 105 -21.62 2.84 4.70
N LEU A 106 -21.08 3.72 3.85
CA LEU A 106 -20.94 5.15 4.17
C LEU A 106 -22.29 5.87 4.25
N ARG A 107 -23.24 5.56 3.36
CA ARG A 107 -24.57 6.19 3.36
C ARG A 107 -25.46 5.72 4.51
N GLY A 108 -25.30 4.48 4.96
CA GLY A 108 -26.07 3.91 6.07
C GLY A 108 -25.73 4.51 7.44
N ASN A 109 -24.54 5.07 7.62
CA ASN A 109 -24.02 5.54 8.90
C ASN A 109 -24.03 7.07 9.03
N LYS A 110 -25.22 7.69 8.97
CA LYS A 110 -25.39 9.16 9.04
C LYS A 110 -24.89 9.80 10.34
N ASN A 111 -24.73 9.03 11.41
CA ASN A 111 -24.34 9.53 12.74
C ASN A 111 -22.82 9.44 13.02
N LEU A 112 -22.04 8.85 12.12
CA LEU A 112 -20.59 8.73 12.27
C LEU A 112 -19.88 9.75 11.37
N SER A 113 -19.21 10.72 11.98
CA SER A 113 -18.28 11.59 11.24
C SER A 113 -17.06 10.77 10.84
N LEU A 114 -17.04 10.29 9.59
CA LEU A 114 -15.93 9.51 9.06
C LEU A 114 -14.61 10.28 9.15
N ASP A 115 -14.65 11.60 8.95
CA ASP A 115 -13.47 12.46 9.04
C ASP A 115 -12.89 12.50 10.45
N GLU A 116 -13.73 12.62 11.48
CA GLU A 116 -13.29 12.56 12.87
C GLU A 116 -12.78 11.17 13.22
N ALA A 117 -13.50 10.11 12.82
CA ALA A 117 -13.11 8.74 13.12
C ALA A 117 -11.78 8.36 12.44
N SER A 118 -11.58 8.70 11.17
CA SER A 118 -10.34 8.40 10.45
C SER A 118 -9.16 9.17 11.03
N LYS A 119 -9.37 10.43 11.39
CA LYS A 119 -8.32 11.27 11.98
C LYS A 119 -7.96 10.81 13.39
N ASN A 120 -8.96 10.47 14.22
CA ASN A 120 -8.74 10.07 15.59
C ASN A 120 -8.12 8.67 15.71
N LEU A 121 -8.59 7.70 14.90
CA LEU A 121 -8.15 6.31 15.00
C LEU A 121 -6.90 6.01 14.16
N TYR A 122 -6.79 6.62 12.98
CA TYR A 122 -5.74 6.30 12.01
C TYR A 122 -4.85 7.50 11.67
N GLY A 123 -5.13 8.70 12.17
CA GLY A 123 -4.30 9.88 11.88
C GLY A 123 -4.30 10.30 10.40
N ILE A 124 -5.29 9.86 9.61
CA ILE A 124 -5.38 10.12 8.17
C ILE A 124 -6.72 10.75 7.79
N SER A 125 -6.76 11.38 6.62
CA SER A 125 -7.98 11.96 6.06
C SER A 125 -9.05 10.90 5.78
N ALA A 126 -10.32 11.30 5.76
CA ALA A 126 -11.40 10.39 5.36
C ALA A 126 -11.16 9.76 3.99
N ALA A 127 -10.61 10.52 3.04
CA ALA A 127 -10.31 10.04 1.69
C ALA A 127 -9.18 8.98 1.69
N ASP A 128 -8.10 9.23 2.44
CA ASP A 128 -7.02 8.24 2.59
C ASP A 128 -7.53 6.99 3.33
N PHE A 129 -8.39 7.15 4.34
CA PHE A 129 -8.99 6.03 5.05
C PHE A 129 -9.88 5.17 4.16
N GLN A 130 -10.72 5.80 3.33
CA GLN A 130 -11.50 5.08 2.33
C GLN A 130 -10.61 4.30 1.37
N LYS A 131 -9.54 4.91 0.86
CA LYS A 131 -8.65 4.30 -0.12
C LYS A 131 -7.76 3.18 0.46
N LEU A 132 -7.19 3.40 1.64
CA LEU A 132 -6.13 2.55 2.21
C LEU A 132 -6.66 1.50 3.18
N VAL A 133 -7.86 1.68 3.73
CA VAL A 133 -8.43 0.76 4.72
C VAL A 133 -9.76 0.19 4.23
N LEU A 134 -10.75 1.04 3.95
CA LEU A 134 -12.10 0.56 3.65
C LEU A 134 -12.21 -0.12 2.28
N LEU A 135 -11.55 0.38 1.25
CA LEU A 135 -11.59 -0.20 -0.08
C LEU A 135 -10.91 -1.59 -0.13
N PRO A 136 -9.70 -1.80 0.42
CA PRO A 136 -9.13 -3.14 0.55
C PRO A 136 -10.04 -4.10 1.30
N GLN A 137 -10.70 -3.65 2.38
CA GLN A 137 -11.67 -4.47 3.10
C GLN A 137 -12.88 -4.83 2.21
N ALA A 138 -13.45 -3.84 1.52
CA ALA A 138 -14.59 -4.08 0.62
C ALA A 138 -14.25 -5.02 -0.55
N LYS A 139 -12.99 -5.03 -1.00
CA LYS A 139 -12.49 -6.02 -1.98
C LYS A 139 -12.45 -7.43 -1.41
N LYS A 140 -11.96 -7.60 -0.17
CA LYS A 140 -12.01 -8.89 0.53
C LYS A 140 -13.44 -9.38 0.67
N ASP A 141 -14.36 -8.49 1.06
CA ASP A 141 -15.78 -8.83 1.21
C ASP A 141 -16.39 -9.22 -0.15
N ALA A 142 -16.12 -8.45 -1.22
CA ALA A 142 -16.62 -8.76 -2.56
C ALA A 142 -16.12 -10.10 -3.11
N LEU A 143 -14.85 -10.44 -2.87
CA LEU A 143 -14.27 -11.75 -3.21
C LEU A 143 -14.86 -12.87 -2.36
N THR A 144 -15.05 -12.64 -1.06
CA THR A 144 -15.64 -13.61 -0.14
C THR A 144 -17.06 -13.96 -0.57
N ASP A 145 -17.88 -12.96 -0.88
CA ASP A 145 -19.23 -13.17 -1.42
C ASP A 145 -19.20 -13.93 -2.76
N TYR A 146 -18.25 -13.60 -3.65
CA TYR A 146 -18.16 -14.22 -4.97
C TYR A 146 -17.82 -15.72 -4.87
N TYR A 147 -17.00 -16.09 -3.89
CA TYR A 147 -16.63 -17.48 -3.62
C TYR A 147 -17.41 -18.09 -2.45
N GLU A 148 -18.55 -17.53 -2.05
CA GLU A 148 -19.32 -18.03 -0.89
C GLU A 148 -19.69 -19.52 -1.02
N SER A 149 -20.02 -19.97 -2.23
CA SER A 149 -20.32 -21.38 -2.51
C SER A 149 -19.08 -22.29 -2.56
N ASN A 150 -17.87 -21.73 -2.59
CA ASN A 150 -16.61 -22.47 -2.62
C ASN A 150 -15.47 -21.67 -1.96
N PRO A 151 -15.47 -21.55 -0.61
CA PRO A 151 -14.49 -20.76 0.11
C PRO A 151 -13.08 -21.35 0.05
N GLU A 152 -12.96 -22.68 -0.10
CA GLU A 152 -11.66 -23.35 -0.26
C GLU A 152 -10.94 -22.88 -1.53
N ARG A 153 -11.68 -22.67 -2.62
CA ARG A 153 -11.11 -22.12 -3.86
C ARG A 153 -10.53 -20.72 -3.68
N LEU A 154 -11.17 -19.85 -2.91
CA LEU A 154 -10.63 -18.52 -2.62
C LEU A 154 -9.34 -18.63 -1.81
N ALA A 155 -9.32 -19.48 -0.79
CA ALA A 155 -8.13 -19.71 0.04
C ALA A 155 -6.95 -20.26 -0.79
N ASP A 156 -7.22 -21.21 -1.69
CA ASP A 156 -6.22 -21.79 -2.59
C ASP A 156 -5.66 -20.75 -3.55
N LEU A 157 -6.52 -19.95 -4.19
CA LEU A 157 -6.12 -18.87 -5.10
C LEU A 157 -5.28 -17.83 -4.36
N TRP A 158 -5.69 -17.43 -3.15
CA TRP A 158 -4.96 -16.46 -2.34
C TRP A 158 -3.57 -16.99 -1.93
N SER A 159 -3.50 -18.24 -1.46
CA SER A 159 -2.25 -18.91 -1.07
C SER A 159 -1.30 -19.08 -2.27
N ALA A 160 -1.84 -19.45 -3.44
CA ALA A 160 -1.07 -19.55 -4.67
C ALA A 160 -0.53 -18.18 -5.09
N LEU A 161 -1.36 -17.14 -5.07
CA LEU A 161 -1.00 -15.78 -5.44
C LEU A 161 0.11 -15.23 -4.54
N LEU A 162 0.02 -15.41 -3.22
CA LEU A 162 1.08 -15.00 -2.29
C LEU A 162 2.43 -15.64 -2.64
N LYS A 163 2.45 -16.93 -2.99
CA LYS A 163 3.70 -17.64 -3.29
C LYS A 163 4.29 -17.27 -4.64
N THR A 164 3.46 -16.94 -5.63
CA THR A 164 3.91 -16.65 -7.01
C THR A 164 4.10 -15.15 -7.26
N ALA A 165 3.60 -14.28 -6.37
CA ALA A 165 3.67 -12.84 -6.49
C ALA A 165 5.11 -12.33 -6.64
N LYS A 166 5.33 -11.48 -7.64
CA LYS A 166 6.57 -10.78 -7.93
C LYS A 166 6.68 -9.52 -7.08
N VAL A 167 7.10 -9.71 -5.83
CA VAL A 167 7.37 -8.62 -4.90
C VAL A 167 8.86 -8.33 -4.81
N LYS A 168 9.25 -7.05 -4.96
CA LYS A 168 10.60 -6.56 -4.64
C LYS A 168 10.50 -5.47 -3.58
N ILE A 169 11.15 -5.65 -2.45
CA ILE A 169 11.21 -4.64 -1.38
C ILE A 169 12.56 -3.92 -1.47
N TYR A 170 12.51 -2.61 -1.65
CA TYR A 170 13.69 -1.73 -1.65
C TYR A 170 13.90 -1.08 -0.28
N TYR A 171 12.89 -1.12 0.59
CA TYR A 171 12.99 -0.59 1.94
C TYR A 171 14.01 -1.38 2.77
N PRO A 172 14.99 -0.71 3.42
CA PRO A 172 16.07 -1.39 4.15
C PRO A 172 15.56 -2.29 5.28
N GLY A 173 16.19 -3.45 5.44
CA GLY A 173 15.92 -4.39 6.53
C GLY A 173 14.82 -5.42 6.25
N PHE A 174 14.13 -5.33 5.11
CA PHE A 174 13.03 -6.24 4.76
C PHE A 174 13.27 -6.89 3.40
N TYR A 175 12.76 -8.11 3.24
CA TYR A 175 12.72 -8.81 1.97
C TYR A 175 11.49 -9.71 1.87
N TRP A 176 11.09 -10.00 0.64
CA TRP A 176 9.97 -10.90 0.36
C TRP A 176 10.50 -12.30 0.11
N GLU A 177 9.93 -13.29 0.78
CA GLU A 177 10.27 -14.69 0.59
C GLU A 177 9.05 -15.58 0.86
N ASN A 178 8.73 -16.46 -0.09
CA ASN A 178 7.71 -17.49 0.04
C ASN A 178 6.32 -16.99 0.51
N GLY A 179 5.88 -15.82 0.03
CA GLY A 179 4.57 -15.27 0.40
C GLY A 179 4.56 -14.43 1.67
N GLU A 180 5.71 -14.16 2.27
CA GLU A 180 5.83 -13.42 3.52
C GLU A 180 6.95 -12.38 3.48
N ILE A 181 6.81 -11.36 4.33
CA ILE A 181 7.90 -10.43 4.61
C ILE A 181 8.80 -11.01 5.71
N LYS A 182 10.09 -11.07 5.42
CA LYS A 182 11.16 -11.43 6.36
C LYS A 182 11.99 -10.20 6.71
N ILE A 183 12.55 -10.20 7.91
CA ILE A 183 13.48 -9.19 8.42
C ILE A 183 14.90 -9.74 8.27
N LYS A 184 15.84 -8.90 7.83
CA LYS A 184 17.26 -9.26 7.67
C LYS A 184 17.99 -9.35 9.00
#